data_AF-A0A7Y8MT13-F1
#
_entry.id   AF-A0A7Y8MT13-F1
#
_cell.length_a   1.000
_cell.length_b   1.000
_cell.length_c   1.000
_cell.angle_alpha   90.00
_cell.angle_beta   90.00
_cell.angle_gamma   90.00
#
_symmetry.space_group_name_H-M   'P 1'
#
loop_
_entity.id
_entity.type
_entity.pdbx_description
1 polymer ?
#
loop_
_entity_poly.entity_id
_entity_poly.type
_entity_poly.pdbx_seq_one_letter_code
_entity_poly.pdbx_strand_id
1 'polypeptide(L)'
;MSQPRPRLPLRVFDTVQGIYRLAFEHAGVLVRLSWLSAALSVVATAGAAYILPPLLGVDLSGAVSQVIDAAFGAVIAAGVHRFVIHGHRPVSFYYFRATREEALFMIAALLFLAAWVAGNALVSAVLVALGLVRSGEGGALAVNPVAGAISVITLATGLYFTVRASLVFPVITAEHRASFSRAIALTGGRFFGVFGIYFLASLPALAILFLLSGLISPIVFEVKPDQSVAVRPESWWAIGLFQFVGTIIAASISGVTLARTYLAITAGPRIIQAVGTSPGEP
;
A
#
# COMPACT_ATOMS: atom_id res chain seq x y z
N MET A 1 30.14 -22.87 10.66
CA MET A 1 28.66 -22.91 10.64
C MET A 1 28.15 -22.28 11.93
N SER A 2 27.61 -21.06 11.87
CA SER A 2 27.05 -20.39 13.06
C SER A 2 25.68 -20.99 13.39
N GLN A 3 25.48 -21.43 14.63
CA GLN A 3 24.17 -21.91 15.08
C GLN A 3 23.09 -20.84 14.84
N PRO A 4 21.90 -21.22 14.35
CA PRO A 4 20.82 -20.27 14.13
C PRO A 4 20.41 -19.66 15.47
N ARG A 5 20.53 -18.32 15.60
CA ARG A 5 20.10 -17.63 16.82
C ARG A 5 18.61 -17.92 17.07
N PRO A 6 18.21 -18.19 18.33
CA PRO A 6 16.82 -18.45 18.66
C PRO A 6 15.95 -17.26 18.24
N ARG A 7 14.89 -17.55 17.47
CA ARG A 7 13.96 -16.53 16.98
C ARG A 7 13.05 -16.10 18.13
N LEU A 8 13.35 -14.95 18.74
CA LEU A 8 12.47 -14.35 19.76
C LEU A 8 11.05 -14.11 19.21
N PRO A 9 10.00 -14.27 20.04
CA PRO A 9 8.64 -13.92 19.63
C PRO A 9 8.54 -12.43 19.33
N LEU A 10 7.74 -12.09 18.32
CA LEU A 10 7.60 -10.72 17.87
C LEU A 10 6.63 -9.98 18.79
N ARG A 11 7.06 -8.86 19.39
CA ARG A 11 6.22 -8.07 20.29
C ARG A 11 5.28 -7.17 19.47
N VAL A 12 4.15 -7.74 19.06
CA VAL A 12 3.20 -7.09 18.15
C VAL A 12 2.74 -5.73 18.68
N PHE A 13 2.22 -5.68 19.91
CA PHE A 13 1.68 -4.44 20.49
C PHE A 13 2.75 -3.36 20.68
N ASP A 14 3.92 -3.70 21.22
CA ASP A 14 5.05 -2.76 21.36
C ASP A 14 5.46 -2.18 20.00
N THR A 15 5.48 -3.01 18.96
CA THR A 15 5.85 -2.58 17.61
C THR A 15 4.78 -1.65 17.01
N VAL A 16 3.50 -1.99 17.17
CA VAL A 16 2.36 -1.17 16.73
C VAL A 16 2.34 0.18 17.46
N GLN A 17 2.58 0.20 18.78
CA GLN A 17 2.70 1.45 19.54
C GLN A 17 3.86 2.31 19.02
N GLY A 18 5.01 1.69 18.73
CA GLY A 18 6.16 2.39 18.14
C GLY A 18 5.89 2.94 16.73
N ILE A 19 5.06 2.25 15.94
CA ILE A 19 4.60 2.72 14.62
C ILE A 19 3.73 3.97 14.78
N TYR A 20 2.71 3.94 15.65
CA TYR A 20 1.84 5.10 15.86
C TYR A 20 2.59 6.28 16.43
N ARG A 21 3.42 6.06 17.45
CA ARG A 21 4.23 7.11 18.04
C ARG A 21 5.07 7.81 16.98
N LEU A 22 5.78 7.05 16.14
CA LEU A 22 6.56 7.62 15.05
C LEU A 22 5.69 8.37 14.04
N ALA A 23 4.55 7.79 13.65
CA ALA A 23 3.65 8.40 12.68
C ALA A 23 3.10 9.76 13.18
N PHE A 24 2.75 9.87 14.46
CA PHE A 24 2.27 11.11 15.08
C PHE A 24 3.39 12.11 15.33
N GLU A 25 4.50 11.70 15.96
CA GLU A 25 5.65 12.58 16.27
C GLU A 25 6.28 13.18 15.00
N HIS A 26 6.22 12.45 13.89
CA HIS A 26 6.83 12.85 12.62
C HIS A 26 5.82 13.05 11.48
N ALA A 27 4.54 13.32 11.80
CA ALA A 27 3.50 13.53 10.80
C ALA A 27 3.89 14.59 9.75
N GLY A 28 4.47 15.72 10.19
CA GLY A 28 4.92 16.78 9.29
C GLY A 28 6.04 16.33 8.34
N VAL A 29 6.93 15.43 8.78
CA VAL A 29 7.97 14.86 7.92
C VAL A 29 7.36 13.89 6.90
N LEU A 30 6.44 13.03 7.34
CA LEU A 30 5.74 12.09 6.47
C LEU A 30 4.92 12.80 5.39
N VAL A 31 4.26 13.91 5.73
CA VAL A 31 3.57 14.76 4.76
C VAL A 31 4.56 15.37 3.78
N ARG A 32 5.68 15.94 4.25
CA ARG A 32 6.73 16.51 3.38
C ARG A 32 7.34 15.50 2.41
N LEU A 33 7.49 14.24 2.83
CA LEU A 33 7.97 13.15 1.99
C LEU A 33 6.93 12.70 0.95
N SER A 34 5.64 12.82 1.27
CA SER A 34 4.56 12.23 0.48
C SER A 34 3.85 13.20 -0.46
N TRP A 35 3.71 14.47 -0.09
CA TRP A 35 2.75 15.38 -0.73
C TRP A 35 3.01 15.59 -2.22
N LEU A 36 4.26 15.83 -2.64
CA LEU A 36 4.54 16.13 -4.04
C LEU A 36 4.24 14.91 -4.92
N SER A 37 4.70 13.72 -4.51
CA SER A 37 4.41 12.47 -5.23
C SER A 37 2.92 12.15 -5.26
N ALA A 38 2.19 12.41 -4.17
CA ALA A 38 0.73 12.24 -4.14
C ALA A 38 0.02 13.22 -5.08
N ALA A 39 0.44 14.50 -5.09
CA ALA A 39 -0.12 15.51 -6.00
C ALA A 39 0.15 15.15 -7.48
N LEU A 40 1.37 14.70 -7.79
CA LEU A 40 1.72 14.24 -9.13
C LEU A 40 0.95 12.99 -9.54
N SER A 41 0.70 12.05 -8.63
CA SER A 41 -0.17 10.89 -8.89
C SER A 41 -1.57 11.36 -9.26
N VAL A 42 -2.19 12.27 -8.49
CA VAL A 42 -3.54 12.80 -8.79
C VAL A 42 -3.60 13.52 -10.14
N VAL A 43 -2.61 14.35 -10.45
CA VAL A 43 -2.56 15.04 -11.76
C VAL A 43 -2.38 14.03 -12.89
N ALA A 44 -1.54 13.01 -12.71
CA ALA A 44 -1.30 11.99 -13.71
C ALA A 44 -2.50 11.06 -13.91
N THR A 45 -3.20 10.66 -12.85
CA THR A 45 -4.43 9.85 -12.94
C THR A 45 -5.56 10.64 -13.60
N ALA A 46 -5.74 11.90 -13.24
CA ALA A 46 -6.68 12.79 -13.92
C ALA A 46 -6.34 12.93 -15.42
N GLY A 47 -5.07 13.21 -15.74
CA GLY A 47 -4.59 13.28 -17.11
C GLY A 47 -4.86 11.99 -17.91
N ALA A 48 -4.58 10.82 -17.32
CA ALA A 48 -4.87 9.53 -17.94
C ALA A 48 -6.36 9.34 -18.24
N ALA A 49 -7.25 9.79 -17.36
CA ALA A 49 -8.70 9.70 -17.55
C ALA A 49 -9.22 10.57 -18.71
N TYR A 50 -8.63 11.76 -18.93
CA TYR A 50 -9.05 12.66 -20.01
C TYR A 50 -8.37 12.37 -21.35
N ILE A 51 -7.10 11.93 -21.34
CA ILE A 51 -6.30 11.79 -22.56
C ILE A 51 -6.48 10.41 -23.21
N LEU A 52 -6.56 9.33 -22.43
CA LEU A 52 -6.49 7.97 -22.98
C LEU A 52 -7.74 7.53 -23.75
N PRO A 53 -8.98 7.73 -23.24
CA PRO A 53 -10.17 7.28 -23.97
C PRO A 53 -10.30 7.86 -25.39
N PRO A 54 -10.14 9.18 -25.63
CA PRO A 54 -10.23 9.72 -26.98
C PRO A 54 -9.05 9.32 -27.87
N LEU A 55 -7.87 9.06 -27.28
CA LEU A 55 -6.67 8.68 -28.02
C LEU A 55 -6.69 7.23 -28.49
N LEU A 56 -7.17 6.30 -27.64
CA LEU A 56 -7.09 4.85 -27.88
C LEU A 56 -8.41 4.23 -28.31
N GLY A 57 -9.54 4.95 -28.18
CA GLY A 57 -10.88 4.41 -28.44
C GLY A 57 -11.33 3.33 -27.45
N VAL A 58 -10.55 3.09 -26.39
CA VAL A 58 -10.81 2.13 -25.30
C VAL A 58 -10.46 2.80 -23.99
N ASP A 59 -11.33 2.66 -22.98
CA ASP A 59 -11.07 3.20 -21.65
C ASP A 59 -10.10 2.30 -20.85
N LEU A 60 -8.83 2.67 -20.86
CA LEU A 60 -7.77 2.05 -20.04
C LEU A 60 -7.38 2.90 -18.83
N SER A 61 -8.13 3.97 -18.53
CA SER A 61 -7.77 4.96 -17.51
C SER A 61 -7.59 4.34 -16.12
N GLY A 62 -8.46 3.39 -15.75
CA GLY A 62 -8.38 2.68 -14.47
C GLY A 62 -7.11 1.84 -14.32
N ALA A 63 -6.71 1.12 -15.38
CA ALA A 63 -5.50 0.30 -15.37
C ALA A 63 -4.24 1.19 -15.30
N VAL A 64 -4.20 2.27 -16.07
CA VAL A 64 -3.10 3.23 -16.05
C VAL A 64 -3.01 3.95 -14.71
N SER A 65 -4.15 4.29 -14.09
CA SER A 65 -4.18 4.91 -12.76
C SER A 65 -3.56 4.01 -11.70
N GLN A 66 -3.81 2.70 -11.74
CA GLN A 66 -3.15 1.76 -10.81
C GLN A 66 -1.63 1.71 -10.99
N VAL A 67 -1.13 1.81 -12.23
CA VAL A 67 0.31 1.87 -12.51
C VAL A 67 0.93 3.17 -11.98
N ILE A 68 0.25 4.30 -12.21
CA ILE A 68 0.65 5.62 -11.70
C ILE A 68 0.72 5.60 -10.17
N ASP A 69 -0.34 5.13 -9.51
CA ASP A 69 -0.40 5.07 -8.05
C ASP A 69 0.65 4.13 -7.47
N ALA A 70 0.90 2.98 -8.11
CA ALA A 70 1.97 2.08 -7.70
C ALA A 70 3.36 2.73 -7.83
N ALA A 71 3.62 3.45 -8.92
CA ALA A 71 4.90 4.12 -9.15
C ALA A 71 5.15 5.27 -8.17
N PHE A 72 4.19 6.19 -8.01
CA PHE A 72 4.33 7.30 -7.07
C PHE A 72 4.28 6.84 -5.61
N GLY A 73 3.44 5.85 -5.29
CA GLY A 73 3.41 5.20 -3.98
C GLY A 73 4.75 4.56 -3.62
N ALA A 74 5.44 3.96 -4.59
CA ALA A 74 6.78 3.41 -4.40
C ALA A 74 7.84 4.47 -4.08
N VAL A 75 7.77 5.64 -4.73
CA VAL A 75 8.65 6.78 -4.42
C VAL A 75 8.42 7.27 -2.99
N ILE A 76 7.15 7.41 -2.58
CA ILE A 76 6.79 7.78 -1.19
C ILE A 76 7.35 6.74 -0.22
N ALA A 77 7.09 5.45 -0.49
CA ALA A 77 7.57 4.36 0.34
C ALA A 77 9.09 4.38 0.49
N ALA A 78 9.87 4.60 -0.59
CA ALA A 78 11.32 4.69 -0.52
C ALA A 78 11.81 5.84 0.37
N GLY A 79 11.16 7.01 0.31
CA GLY A 79 11.43 8.13 1.21
C GLY A 79 11.15 7.79 2.67
N VAL A 80 9.98 7.23 2.95
CA VAL A 80 9.57 6.83 4.31
C VAL A 80 10.49 5.76 4.88
N HIS A 81 10.87 4.75 4.10
CA HIS A 81 11.78 3.70 4.56
C HIS A 81 13.16 4.25 4.92
N ARG A 82 13.74 5.15 4.11
CA ARG A 82 15.01 5.80 4.44
C ARG A 82 14.91 6.65 5.70
N PHE A 83 13.81 7.37 5.87
CA PHE A 83 13.59 8.15 7.08
C PHE A 83 13.55 7.24 8.33
N VAL A 84 12.81 6.13 8.28
CA VAL A 84 12.66 5.23 9.43
C VAL A 84 13.91 4.40 9.70
N ILE A 85 14.57 3.88 8.66
CA ILE A 85 15.70 2.95 8.80
C ILE A 85 17.01 3.71 9.00
N HIS A 86 17.24 4.80 8.25
CA HIS A 86 18.51 5.54 8.25
C HIS A 86 18.41 6.93 8.90
N GLY A 87 17.25 7.32 9.44
CA GLY A 87 17.07 8.64 10.06
C GLY A 87 17.15 9.83 9.10
N HIS A 88 17.14 9.59 7.78
CA HIS A 88 17.31 10.65 6.78
C HIS A 88 16.11 11.60 6.79
N ARG A 89 16.33 12.86 7.17
CA ARG A 89 15.30 13.90 7.14
C ARG A 89 15.36 14.67 5.81
N PRO A 90 14.21 15.01 5.19
CA PRO A 90 14.20 15.87 4.02
C PRO A 90 14.67 17.28 4.42
N VAL A 91 15.76 17.76 3.82
CA VAL A 91 16.26 19.13 4.00
C VAL A 91 15.45 20.12 3.14
N SER A 92 14.88 19.64 2.04
CA SER A 92 14.04 20.39 1.11
C SER A 92 12.54 20.23 1.40
N PHE A 93 11.74 21.18 0.89
CA PHE A 93 10.28 21.16 1.02
C PHE A 93 9.61 20.00 0.25
N TYR A 94 10.29 19.47 -0.76
CA TYR A 94 9.86 18.33 -1.55
C TYR A 94 10.92 17.23 -1.57
N TYR A 95 10.49 15.98 -1.72
CA TYR A 95 11.37 14.81 -1.77
C TYR A 95 11.16 14.02 -3.06
N PHE A 96 12.05 14.23 -4.02
CA PHE A 96 12.15 13.42 -5.24
C PHE A 96 13.62 13.33 -5.63
N ARG A 97 14.26 12.17 -5.47
CA ARG A 97 15.69 12.00 -5.74
C ARG A 97 16.02 11.05 -6.88
N ALA A 98 15.01 10.37 -7.47
CA ALA A 98 15.16 9.45 -8.59
C ALA A 98 16.43 8.56 -8.48
N THR A 99 16.71 8.02 -7.29
CA THR A 99 17.91 7.21 -7.07
C THR A 99 17.65 5.76 -7.45
N ARG A 100 18.72 4.95 -7.44
CA ARG A 100 18.64 3.50 -7.64
C ARG A 100 17.64 2.83 -6.69
N GLU A 101 17.48 3.33 -5.47
CA GLU A 101 16.52 2.77 -4.50
C GLU A 101 15.08 3.01 -4.92
N GLU A 102 14.71 4.22 -5.32
CA GLU A 102 13.38 4.52 -5.86
C GLU A 102 13.09 3.66 -7.10
N ALA A 103 14.08 3.47 -7.98
CA ALA A 103 13.94 2.58 -9.13
C ALA A 103 13.64 1.14 -8.69
N LEU A 104 14.38 0.60 -7.71
CA LEU A 104 14.12 -0.74 -7.18
C LEU A 104 12.76 -0.85 -6.49
N PHE A 105 12.33 0.19 -5.77
CA PHE A 105 11.00 0.27 -5.17
C PHE A 105 9.89 0.27 -6.24
N MET A 106 10.02 1.09 -7.28
CA MET A 106 9.09 1.14 -8.39
C MET A 106 9.02 -0.20 -9.11
N ILE A 107 10.17 -0.81 -9.45
CA ILE A 107 10.22 -2.13 -10.08
C ILE A 107 9.53 -3.17 -9.19
N ALA A 108 9.82 -3.20 -7.89
CA ALA A 108 9.17 -4.12 -6.96
C ALA A 108 7.66 -3.90 -6.89
N ALA A 109 7.19 -2.65 -6.79
CA ALA A 109 5.78 -2.31 -6.76
C ALA A 109 5.05 -2.70 -8.05
N LEU A 110 5.65 -2.46 -9.21
CA LEU A 110 5.10 -2.86 -10.51
C LEU A 110 5.08 -4.37 -10.68
N LEU A 111 6.10 -5.10 -10.21
CA LEU A 111 6.10 -6.56 -10.20
C LEU A 111 4.99 -7.11 -9.27
N PHE A 112 4.76 -6.48 -8.12
CA PHE A 112 3.63 -6.81 -7.24
C PHE A 112 2.30 -6.60 -7.94
N LEU A 113 2.11 -5.43 -8.56
CA LEU A 113 0.89 -5.11 -9.28
C LEU A 113 0.66 -6.09 -10.44
N ALA A 114 1.70 -6.38 -11.22
CA ALA A 114 1.62 -7.35 -12.32
C ALA A 114 1.27 -8.76 -11.82
N ALA A 115 1.90 -9.22 -10.73
CA ALA A 115 1.60 -10.51 -10.13
C ALA A 115 0.16 -10.57 -9.58
N TRP A 116 -0.31 -9.48 -8.96
CA TRP A 116 -1.67 -9.35 -8.45
C TRP A 116 -2.70 -9.40 -9.58
N VAL A 117 -2.49 -8.62 -10.65
CA VAL A 117 -3.37 -8.58 -11.82
C VAL A 117 -3.38 -9.93 -12.53
N ALA A 118 -2.22 -10.52 -12.79
CA ALA A 118 -2.12 -11.82 -13.43
C ALA A 118 -2.79 -12.94 -12.60
N GLY A 119 -2.61 -12.92 -11.28
CA GLY A 119 -3.26 -13.86 -10.36
C GLY A 119 -4.78 -13.75 -10.39
N ASN A 120 -5.32 -12.52 -10.31
CA ASN A 120 -6.76 -12.31 -10.40
C ASN A 120 -7.32 -12.70 -11.77
N ALA A 121 -6.63 -12.34 -12.87
CA ALA A 121 -7.04 -12.72 -14.21
C ALA A 121 -7.09 -14.25 -14.40
N LEU A 122 -6.11 -14.98 -13.88
CA LEU A 122 -6.09 -16.44 -13.92
C LEU A 122 -7.26 -17.04 -13.14
N VAL A 123 -7.52 -16.56 -11.92
CA VAL A 123 -8.65 -17.01 -11.09
C VAL A 123 -9.98 -16.74 -11.80
N SER A 124 -10.16 -15.54 -12.34
CA SER A 124 -11.36 -15.19 -13.11
C SER A 124 -11.54 -16.10 -14.33
N ALA A 125 -10.48 -16.38 -15.09
CA ALA A 125 -10.53 -17.29 -16.23
C ALA A 125 -10.95 -18.71 -15.83
N VAL A 126 -10.41 -19.23 -14.71
CA VAL A 126 -10.80 -20.54 -14.17
C VAL A 126 -12.27 -20.55 -13.72
N LEU A 127 -12.72 -19.51 -13.02
CA LEU A 127 -14.12 -19.40 -12.57
C LEU A 127 -15.11 -19.38 -13.74
N VAL A 128 -14.77 -18.67 -14.83
CA VAL A 128 -15.56 -18.66 -16.07
C VAL A 128 -15.53 -20.02 -16.75
N ALA A 129 -14.35 -20.64 -16.89
CA ALA A 129 -14.20 -21.95 -17.53
C ALA A 129 -14.98 -23.05 -16.79
N LEU A 130 -15.05 -22.99 -15.47
CA LEU A 130 -15.83 -23.91 -14.64
C LEU A 130 -17.34 -23.60 -14.62
N GLY A 131 -17.78 -22.55 -15.34
CA GLY A 131 -19.19 -22.14 -15.40
C GLY A 131 -19.74 -21.63 -14.06
N LEU A 132 -18.86 -21.29 -13.11
CA LEU A 132 -19.22 -20.82 -11.76
C LEU A 132 -19.59 -19.33 -11.75
N VAL A 133 -19.18 -18.61 -12.79
CA VAL A 133 -19.61 -17.25 -13.09
C VAL A 133 -20.30 -17.28 -14.45
N ARG A 134 -21.62 -17.12 -14.45
CA ARG A 134 -22.41 -16.90 -15.67
C ARG A 134 -22.88 -15.46 -15.66
N SER A 135 -22.69 -14.76 -16.77
CA SER A 135 -23.36 -13.47 -17.01
C SER A 135 -24.87 -13.73 -17.04
N GLY A 136 -25.55 -13.50 -15.92
CA GLY A 136 -27.00 -13.59 -15.87
C GLY A 136 -27.62 -12.48 -16.72
N GLU A 137 -28.59 -12.82 -17.56
CA GLU A 137 -29.49 -11.83 -18.17
C GLU A 137 -30.22 -11.11 -17.04
N GLY A 138 -29.89 -9.83 -16.82
CA GLY A 138 -30.45 -9.02 -15.73
C GLY A 138 -29.44 -8.49 -14.70
N GLY A 139 -28.14 -8.75 -14.85
CA GLY A 139 -27.09 -8.07 -14.05
C GLY A 139 -26.95 -8.54 -12.60
N ALA A 140 -27.82 -9.43 -12.12
CA ALA A 140 -27.64 -10.11 -10.85
C ALA A 140 -26.61 -11.23 -11.00
N LEU A 141 -25.38 -11.02 -10.50
CA LEU A 141 -24.43 -12.08 -10.27
C LEU A 141 -25.04 -13.06 -9.25
N ALA A 142 -25.64 -14.15 -9.73
CA ALA A 142 -25.97 -15.28 -8.86
C ALA A 142 -24.64 -15.85 -8.35
N VAL A 143 -24.20 -15.39 -7.16
CA VAL A 143 -22.92 -15.81 -6.58
C VAL A 143 -23.07 -17.27 -6.16
N ASN A 144 -22.55 -18.17 -7.00
CA ASN A 144 -22.41 -19.57 -6.65
C ASN A 144 -21.56 -19.67 -5.36
N PRO A 145 -22.01 -20.36 -4.30
CA PRO A 145 -21.25 -20.48 -3.06
C PRO A 145 -19.83 -21.02 -3.27
N VAL A 146 -19.60 -21.83 -4.31
CA VAL A 146 -18.28 -22.30 -4.72
C VAL A 146 -17.40 -21.16 -5.25
N ALA A 147 -17.96 -20.24 -6.05
CA ALA A 147 -17.24 -19.04 -6.50
C ALA A 147 -16.90 -18.11 -5.32
N GLY A 148 -17.79 -18.03 -4.33
CA GLY A 148 -17.53 -17.33 -3.07
C GLY A 148 -16.35 -17.94 -2.30
N ALA A 149 -16.34 -19.28 -2.14
CA ALA A 149 -15.24 -19.98 -1.47
C ALA A 149 -13.89 -19.80 -2.19
N ILE A 150 -13.88 -19.91 -3.53
CA ILE A 150 -12.67 -19.67 -4.34
C ILE A 150 -12.18 -18.23 -4.16
N SER A 151 -13.09 -17.25 -4.13
CA SER A 151 -12.73 -15.84 -3.93
C SER A 151 -12.09 -15.61 -2.55
N VAL A 152 -12.62 -16.23 -1.50
CA VAL A 152 -12.04 -16.18 -0.15
C VAL A 152 -10.65 -16.83 -0.10
N ILE A 153 -10.48 -18.00 -0.73
CA ILE A 153 -9.18 -18.69 -0.79
C ILE A 153 -8.16 -17.84 -1.56
N THR A 154 -8.56 -17.27 -2.70
CA THR A 154 -7.71 -16.37 -3.50
C THR A 154 -7.31 -15.14 -2.70
N LEU A 155 -8.25 -14.53 -1.98
CA LEU A 155 -7.95 -13.38 -1.11
C LEU A 155 -6.99 -13.76 0.02
N ALA A 156 -7.22 -14.88 0.70
CA ALA A 156 -6.35 -15.37 1.77
C ALA A 156 -4.94 -15.70 1.25
N THR A 157 -4.85 -16.32 0.07
CA THR A 157 -3.58 -16.64 -0.60
C THR A 157 -2.84 -15.37 -1.02
N GLY A 158 -3.55 -14.44 -1.65
CA GLY A 158 -3.02 -13.14 -2.05
C GLY A 158 -2.51 -12.34 -0.86
N LEU A 159 -3.25 -12.33 0.24
CA LEU A 159 -2.85 -11.69 1.50
C LEU A 159 -1.60 -12.35 2.09
N TYR A 160 -1.55 -13.69 2.10
CA TYR A 160 -0.39 -14.44 2.58
C TYR A 160 0.88 -14.09 1.81
N PHE A 161 0.81 -14.06 0.48
CA PHE A 161 1.97 -13.68 -0.34
C PHE A 161 2.32 -12.21 -0.20
N THR A 162 1.33 -11.32 -0.17
CA THR A 162 1.53 -9.87 -0.02
C THR A 162 2.29 -9.55 1.26
N VAL A 163 1.84 -10.06 2.41
CA VAL A 163 2.46 -9.81 3.72
C VAL A 163 3.91 -10.32 3.76
N ARG A 164 4.20 -11.44 3.09
CA ARG A 164 5.56 -12.00 3.07
C ARG A 164 6.49 -11.20 2.17
N ALA A 165 6.00 -10.90 1.00
CA ALA A 165 6.82 -10.31 -0.05
C ALA A 165 6.96 -8.79 0.17
N SER A 166 6.04 -8.12 0.86
CA SER A 166 6.13 -6.71 1.20
C SER A 166 7.39 -6.34 2.00
N LEU A 167 7.95 -7.27 2.78
CA LEU A 167 9.24 -7.06 3.46
C LEU A 167 10.42 -6.89 2.47
N VAL A 168 10.23 -7.05 1.17
CA VAL A 168 11.24 -6.71 0.16
C VAL A 168 11.55 -5.22 0.17
N PHE A 169 10.58 -4.35 0.43
CA PHE A 169 10.77 -2.90 0.44
C PHE A 169 11.80 -2.46 1.51
N PRO A 170 11.64 -2.82 2.80
CA PRO A 170 12.66 -2.48 3.79
C PRO A 170 14.00 -3.19 3.55
N VAL A 171 14.01 -4.38 2.93
CA VAL A 171 15.27 -5.04 2.51
C VAL A 171 15.98 -4.23 1.43
N ILE A 172 15.25 -3.69 0.44
CA ILE A 172 15.84 -2.83 -0.61
C ILE A 172 16.51 -1.62 0.03
N THR A 173 15.88 -0.96 1.00
CA THR A 173 16.47 0.19 1.67
C THR A 173 17.66 -0.18 2.55
N ALA A 174 17.56 -1.24 3.34
CA ALA A 174 18.60 -1.61 4.31
C ALA A 174 19.81 -2.31 3.67
N GLU A 175 19.61 -3.09 2.61
CA GLU A 175 20.64 -3.93 1.98
C GLU A 175 21.01 -3.45 0.55
N HIS A 176 20.37 -2.38 0.05
CA HIS A 176 20.52 -1.84 -1.32
C HIS A 176 20.31 -2.90 -2.44
N ARG A 177 19.53 -3.95 -2.16
CA ARG A 177 19.28 -5.08 -3.06
C ARG A 177 17.84 -5.57 -2.93
N ALA A 178 17.20 -5.85 -4.06
CA ALA A 178 15.89 -6.49 -4.07
C ALA A 178 16.06 -8.01 -3.90
N SER A 179 15.70 -8.55 -2.73
CA SER A 179 15.78 -9.97 -2.44
C SER A 179 14.49 -10.51 -1.81
N PHE A 180 13.67 -11.17 -2.65
CA PHE A 180 12.43 -11.81 -2.20
C PHE A 180 12.68 -13.04 -1.33
N SER A 181 13.75 -13.80 -1.59
CA SER A 181 14.14 -14.94 -0.74
C SER A 181 14.46 -14.47 0.68
N ARG A 182 15.13 -13.32 0.81
CA ARG A 182 15.38 -12.67 2.10
C ARG A 182 14.07 -12.24 2.78
N ALA A 183 13.17 -11.58 2.06
CA ALA A 183 11.86 -11.17 2.58
C ALA A 183 11.04 -12.37 3.11
N ILE A 184 11.03 -13.48 2.36
CA ILE A 184 10.37 -14.73 2.79
C ILE A 184 11.06 -15.35 4.01
N ALA A 185 12.40 -15.32 4.06
CA ALA A 185 13.14 -15.83 5.22
C ALA A 185 12.83 -15.04 6.51
N LEU A 186 12.61 -13.72 6.41
CA LEU A 186 12.25 -12.85 7.54
C LEU A 186 10.87 -13.17 8.12
N THR A 187 9.93 -13.65 7.30
CA THR A 187 8.58 -14.05 7.75
C THR A 187 8.48 -15.51 8.19
N GLY A 188 9.52 -16.33 7.96
CA GLY A 188 9.54 -17.75 8.32
C GLY A 188 9.24 -17.99 9.80
N GLY A 189 8.10 -18.63 10.10
CA GLY A 189 7.66 -18.93 11.47
C GLY A 189 7.13 -17.73 12.27
N ARG A 190 7.06 -16.53 11.67
CA ARG A 190 6.55 -15.30 12.32
C ARG A 190 5.41 -14.64 11.54
N PHE A 191 4.85 -15.34 10.55
CA PHE A 191 3.82 -14.81 9.65
C PHE A 191 2.68 -14.11 10.39
N PHE A 192 2.05 -14.76 11.36
CA PHE A 192 0.94 -14.18 12.11
C PHE A 192 1.33 -12.94 12.93
N GLY A 193 2.57 -12.87 13.43
CA GLY A 193 3.06 -11.68 14.12
C GLY A 193 3.25 -10.50 13.17
N VAL A 194 3.82 -10.74 11.99
CA VAL A 194 3.98 -9.73 10.93
C VAL A 194 2.61 -9.28 10.41
N PHE A 195 1.73 -10.23 10.09
CA PHE A 195 0.36 -9.96 9.68
C PHE A 195 -0.40 -9.17 10.75
N GLY A 196 -0.30 -9.56 12.02
CA GLY A 196 -0.95 -8.88 13.14
C GLY A 196 -0.49 -7.43 13.28
N ILE A 197 0.81 -7.15 13.14
CA ILE A 197 1.30 -5.76 13.10
C ILE A 197 0.69 -5.00 11.93
N TYR A 198 0.72 -5.59 10.74
CA TYR A 198 0.18 -4.97 9.53
C TYR A 198 -1.29 -4.60 9.67
N PHE A 199 -2.10 -5.57 10.09
CA PHE A 199 -3.52 -5.41 10.28
C PHE A 199 -3.78 -4.31 11.32
N LEU A 200 -3.19 -4.45 12.51
CA LEU A 200 -3.42 -3.50 13.60
C LEU A 200 -2.93 -2.10 13.26
N ALA A 201 -1.73 -1.94 12.72
CA ALA A 201 -1.16 -0.63 12.36
C ALA A 201 -1.94 0.08 11.24
N SER A 202 -2.62 -0.68 10.38
CA SER A 202 -3.43 -0.12 9.30
C SER A 202 -4.84 0.28 9.74
N LEU A 203 -5.35 -0.22 10.88
CA LEU A 203 -6.73 0.03 11.31
C LEU A 203 -7.09 1.52 11.42
N PRO A 204 -6.28 2.40 12.03
CA PRO A 204 -6.62 3.83 12.10
C PRO A 204 -6.59 4.49 10.73
N ALA A 205 -5.65 4.10 9.86
CA ALA A 205 -5.60 4.58 8.49
C ALA A 205 -6.89 4.20 7.76
N LEU A 206 -7.30 2.92 7.84
CA LEU A 206 -8.54 2.43 7.24
C LEU A 206 -9.78 3.14 7.82
N ALA A 207 -9.82 3.37 9.13
CA ALA A 207 -10.90 4.11 9.77
C ALA A 207 -10.99 5.55 9.28
N ILE A 208 -9.85 6.26 9.17
CA ILE A 208 -9.80 7.63 8.64
C ILE A 208 -10.27 7.65 7.18
N LEU A 209 -9.78 6.73 6.34
CA LEU A 209 -10.19 6.65 4.94
C LEU A 209 -11.67 6.31 4.79
N PHE A 210 -12.20 5.44 5.65
CA PHE A 210 -13.63 5.12 5.68
C PHE A 210 -14.48 6.34 6.07
N LEU A 211 -14.08 7.07 7.11
CA LEU A 211 -14.76 8.30 7.54
C LEU A 211 -14.69 9.40 6.47
N LEU A 212 -13.52 9.61 5.86
CA LEU A 212 -13.35 10.55 4.75
C LEU A 212 -14.21 10.17 3.54
N SER A 213 -14.28 8.88 3.21
CA SER A 213 -15.15 8.37 2.15
C SER A 213 -16.61 8.67 2.45
N GLY A 214 -17.08 8.43 3.69
CA GLY A 214 -18.43 8.77 4.11
C GLY A 214 -18.75 10.26 4.04
N LEU A 215 -17.79 11.12 4.40
CA LEU A 215 -17.94 12.59 4.33
C LEU A 215 -17.98 13.11 2.89
N ILE A 216 -17.21 12.51 1.99
CA ILE A 216 -17.09 12.96 0.60
C ILE A 216 -18.18 12.33 -0.29
N SER A 217 -18.71 11.16 0.09
CA SER A 217 -19.77 10.45 -0.63
C SER A 217 -20.96 11.33 -1.06
N PRO A 218 -21.61 12.15 -0.20
CA PRO A 218 -22.74 12.98 -0.64
C PRO A 218 -22.35 14.11 -1.61
N ILE A 219 -21.06 14.48 -1.67
CA ILE A 219 -20.50 15.47 -2.59
C ILE A 219 -20.21 14.81 -3.95
N VAL A 220 -19.75 13.56 -3.94
CA VAL A 220 -19.36 12.82 -5.15
C VAL A 220 -20.54 12.14 -5.82
N PHE A 221 -21.46 11.60 -5.03
CA PHE A 221 -22.54 10.79 -5.52
C PHE A 221 -23.88 11.53 -5.45
N GLU A 222 -24.70 11.34 -6.47
CA GLU A 222 -26.10 11.71 -6.51
C GLU A 222 -26.93 10.44 -6.57
N VAL A 223 -27.92 10.33 -5.68
CA VAL A 223 -28.91 9.27 -5.71
C VAL A 223 -30.09 9.78 -6.53
N LYS A 224 -30.29 9.20 -7.71
CA LYS A 224 -31.40 9.55 -8.60
C LYS A 224 -32.73 8.98 -8.09
N PRO A 225 -33.89 9.49 -8.56
CA PRO A 225 -35.20 9.00 -8.12
C PRO A 225 -35.43 7.50 -8.35
N ASP A 226 -34.76 6.92 -9.34
CA ASP A 226 -34.77 5.49 -9.66
C ASP A 226 -33.82 4.64 -8.79
N GLN A 227 -33.27 5.22 -7.71
CA GLN A 227 -32.27 4.63 -6.83
C GLN A 227 -30.92 4.34 -7.49
N SER A 228 -30.67 4.81 -8.71
CA SER A 228 -29.36 4.71 -9.33
C SER A 228 -28.39 5.73 -8.72
N VAL A 229 -27.13 5.33 -8.57
CA VAL A 229 -26.06 6.19 -8.04
C VAL A 229 -25.23 6.69 -9.21
N ALA A 230 -25.17 8.01 -9.38
CA ALA A 230 -24.35 8.66 -10.39
C ALA A 230 -23.24 9.49 -9.75
N VAL A 231 -22.08 9.59 -10.41
CA VAL A 231 -21.02 10.52 -10.01
C VAL A 231 -21.38 11.91 -10.53
N ARG A 232 -21.33 12.90 -9.66
CA ARG A 232 -21.59 14.31 -10.00
C ARG A 232 -20.44 14.86 -10.86
N PRO A 233 -20.70 15.44 -12.04
CA PRO A 233 -19.64 15.98 -12.91
C PRO A 233 -18.78 17.06 -12.25
N GLU A 234 -19.30 17.81 -11.29
CA GLU A 234 -18.58 18.86 -10.57
C GLU A 234 -17.71 18.34 -9.41
N SER A 235 -17.77 17.04 -9.10
CA SER A 235 -17.12 16.44 -7.92
C SER A 235 -15.68 15.96 -8.12
N TRP A 236 -15.09 16.18 -9.31
CA TRP A 236 -13.73 15.72 -9.62
C TRP A 236 -12.67 16.21 -8.62
N TRP A 237 -12.81 17.45 -8.11
CA TRP A 237 -11.90 17.99 -7.10
C TRP A 237 -11.97 17.21 -5.78
N ALA A 238 -13.15 16.72 -5.40
CA ALA A 238 -13.37 15.95 -4.17
C ALA A 238 -12.78 14.54 -4.30
N ILE A 239 -12.92 13.92 -5.48
CA ILE A 239 -12.26 12.65 -5.82
C ILE A 239 -10.73 12.81 -5.77
N GLY A 240 -10.20 13.85 -6.41
CA GLY A 240 -8.76 14.15 -6.41
C GLY A 240 -8.21 14.44 -5.01
N LEU A 241 -8.96 15.18 -4.19
CA LEU A 241 -8.59 15.44 -2.80
C LEU A 241 -8.60 14.15 -1.96
N PHE A 242 -9.61 13.30 -2.12
CA PHE A 242 -9.68 12.00 -1.45
C PHE A 242 -8.50 11.12 -1.84
N GLN A 243 -8.18 11.03 -3.14
CA GLN A 243 -7.02 10.28 -3.63
C GLN A 243 -5.71 10.86 -3.07
N PHE A 244 -5.55 12.18 -3.07
CA PHE A 244 -4.37 12.85 -2.52
C PHE A 244 -4.13 12.50 -1.04
N VAL A 245 -5.15 12.72 -0.20
CA VAL A 245 -5.07 12.42 1.24
C VAL A 245 -4.91 10.91 1.47
N GLY A 246 -5.64 10.11 0.69
CA GLY A 246 -5.60 8.66 0.74
C GLY A 246 -4.22 8.10 0.48
N THR A 247 -3.56 8.56 -0.59
CA THR A 247 -2.21 8.15 -0.96
C THR A 247 -1.19 8.52 0.12
N ILE A 248 -1.28 9.73 0.69
CA ILE A 248 -0.39 10.16 1.79
C ILE A 248 -0.52 9.23 2.99
N ILE A 249 -1.76 9.01 3.47
CA ILE A 249 -2.03 8.19 4.65
C ILE A 249 -1.61 6.74 4.41
N ALA A 250 -2.06 6.14 3.31
CA ALA A 250 -1.81 4.74 3.00
C ALA A 250 -0.32 4.46 2.79
N ALA A 251 0.38 5.26 1.99
CA ALA A 251 1.80 5.04 1.70
C ALA A 251 2.68 5.32 2.93
N SER A 252 2.36 6.36 3.72
CA SER A 252 3.13 6.69 4.93
C SER A 252 2.96 5.64 6.02
N ILE A 253 1.73 5.24 6.35
CA ILE A 253 1.47 4.21 7.36
C ILE A 253 2.03 2.87 6.92
N SER A 254 1.85 2.48 5.65
CA SER A 254 2.42 1.23 5.12
C SER A 254 3.95 1.24 5.18
N GLY A 255 4.57 2.35 4.77
CA GLY A 255 6.03 2.51 4.79
C GLY A 255 6.62 2.46 6.20
N VAL A 256 6.01 3.16 7.15
CA VAL A 256 6.43 3.12 8.56
C VAL A 256 6.25 1.72 9.14
N THR A 257 5.10 1.10 8.88
CA THR A 257 4.76 -0.25 9.37
C THR A 257 5.79 -1.26 8.88
N LEU A 258 6.09 -1.24 7.59
CA LEU A 258 7.09 -2.10 6.97
C LEU A 258 8.47 -1.94 7.56
N ALA A 259 8.96 -0.70 7.59
CA ALA A 259 10.29 -0.39 8.09
C ALA A 259 10.45 -0.75 9.58
N ARG A 260 9.46 -0.42 10.43
CA ARG A 260 9.48 -0.79 11.86
C ARG A 260 9.38 -2.29 12.07
N THR A 261 8.57 -2.99 11.28
CA THR A 261 8.47 -4.45 11.37
C THR A 261 9.79 -5.11 10.99
N TYR A 262 10.46 -4.63 9.94
CA TYR A 262 11.78 -5.08 9.56
C TYR A 262 12.80 -4.88 10.69
N LEU A 263 12.84 -3.69 11.30
CA LEU A 263 13.73 -3.41 12.43
C LEU A 263 13.42 -4.30 13.65
N ALA A 264 12.14 -4.55 13.95
CA ALA A 264 11.75 -5.45 15.03
C ALA A 264 12.20 -6.91 14.79
N ILE A 265 12.21 -7.35 13.53
CA ILE A 265 12.69 -8.69 13.15
C ILE A 265 14.21 -8.79 13.25
N THR A 266 14.94 -7.75 12.80
CA THR A 266 16.39 -7.80 12.54
C THR A 266 17.25 -7.27 13.69
N ALA A 267 16.83 -6.20 14.36
CA ALA A 267 17.63 -5.50 15.37
C ALA A 267 17.54 -6.14 16.77
N GLY A 268 16.55 -7.01 16.99
CA GLY A 268 16.23 -7.54 18.32
C GLY A 268 15.71 -6.45 19.28
N PRO A 269 15.27 -6.81 20.51
CA PRO A 269 14.55 -5.90 21.40
C PRO A 269 15.37 -4.70 21.95
N ARG A 270 16.68 -4.62 21.71
CA ARG A 270 17.56 -3.62 22.36
C ARG A 270 17.77 -2.31 21.59
N ILE A 271 17.49 -2.26 20.28
CA ILE A 271 17.85 -1.08 19.45
C ILE A 271 16.65 -0.14 19.21
N ILE A 272 15.42 -0.60 19.43
CA ILE A 272 14.20 0.16 19.11
C ILE A 272 14.05 1.43 19.96
N GLN A 273 14.67 1.49 21.15
CA GLN A 273 14.62 2.67 22.04
C GLN A 273 15.56 3.81 21.60
N ALA A 274 16.66 3.54 20.90
CA ALA A 274 17.69 4.55 20.62
C ALA A 274 17.28 5.56 19.52
N VAL A 275 16.35 5.19 18.63
CA VAL A 275 15.91 6.08 17.52
C VAL A 275 14.95 7.18 18.00
N GLY A 276 14.39 7.05 19.22
CA GLY A 276 13.43 8.03 19.77
C GLY A 276 14.02 9.11 20.68
N THR A 277 15.33 9.08 20.97
CA THR A 277 15.90 9.90 22.06
C THR A 277 17.22 10.58 21.71
N SER A 278 17.55 10.83 20.44
CA SER A 278 18.62 11.79 20.13
C SER A 278 17.98 13.18 20.01
N PRO A 279 18.09 14.06 21.03
CA PRO A 279 17.79 15.47 20.83
C PRO A 279 18.85 15.95 19.84
N GLY A 280 18.40 16.48 18.69
CA GLY A 280 19.33 17.11 17.76
C GLY A 280 20.07 18.22 18.48
N GLU A 281 21.39 18.08 18.61
CA GLU A 281 22.25 19.24 18.71
C GLU A 281 22.11 20.02 17.39
N PRO A 282 21.95 21.36 17.46
CA PRO A 282 21.73 22.23 16.31
C PRO A 282 22.92 22.28 15.34
#